data_AF-A0A930MFQ9-F1
#
_entry.id   AF-A0A930MFQ9-F1
#
_cell.length_a   1.000
_cell.length_b   1.000
_cell.length_c   1.000
_cell.angle_alpha   90.00
_cell.angle_beta   90.00
_cell.angle_gamma   90.00
#
_symmetry.space_group_name_H-M   'P 1'
#
loop_
_entity.id
_entity.type
_entity.pdbx_description
1 polymer ?
#
loop_
_entity_poly.entity_id
_entity_poly.type
_entity_poly.pdbx_seq_one_letter_code
_entity_poly.pdbx_strand_id
1 'polypeptide(L)'
;MQKRICLSGADMYELEEVFRGRRGIVSVRTGYINAAPQTAHEDALTGASGGRVGVEIVYDPKKTDISQLLDLHFSVVTPYSIDGQGYVRGAVYRAGIFYESAEDEPQIALYLTFLAGKGRC
;
A
#
# COMPACT_ATOMS: atom_id res chain seq x y z
N MET A 1 -8.59 -19.62 -2.96
CA MET A 1 -7.46 -19.31 -2.07
C MET A 1 -7.26 -17.81 -2.18
N GLN A 2 -7.45 -17.07 -1.10
CA GLN A 2 -7.35 -15.61 -1.10
C GLN A 2 -5.95 -15.22 -0.62
N LYS A 3 -5.39 -14.15 -1.17
CA LYS A 3 -4.13 -13.55 -0.74
C LYS A 3 -4.38 -12.19 -0.13
N ARG A 4 -3.41 -11.71 0.64
CA ARG A 4 -3.46 -10.43 1.36
C ARG A 4 -2.22 -9.62 1.05
N ILE A 5 -2.42 -8.33 0.86
CA ILE A 5 -1.35 -7.34 0.70
C ILE A 5 -1.79 -6.06 1.39
N CYS A 6 -0.88 -5.40 2.09
CA CYS A 6 -1.12 -4.10 2.69
C CYS A 6 -0.31 -3.03 1.97
N LEU A 7 -0.94 -1.92 1.63
CA LEU A 7 -0.36 -0.83 0.86
C LEU A 7 -0.50 0.49 1.63
N SER A 8 0.56 1.29 1.61
CA SER A 8 0.64 2.61 2.25
C SER A 8 1.23 3.62 1.29
N GLY A 9 1.02 4.92 1.52
CA GLY A 9 1.63 5.96 0.69
C GLY A 9 0.77 7.17 0.36
N ALA A 10 -0.49 7.17 0.76
CA ALA A 10 -1.43 8.27 0.56
C ALA A 10 -2.46 8.27 1.70
N ASP A 11 -3.47 9.12 1.61
CA ASP A 11 -4.60 9.08 2.53
C ASP A 11 -5.32 7.72 2.44
N MET A 12 -5.79 7.22 3.59
CA MET A 12 -6.42 5.89 3.66
C MET A 12 -7.74 5.83 2.89
N TYR A 13 -8.49 6.93 2.81
CA TYR A 13 -9.76 6.97 2.06
C TYR A 13 -9.49 6.99 0.55
N GLU A 14 -8.49 7.75 0.09
CA GLU A 14 -8.06 7.73 -1.32
C GLU A 14 -7.61 6.32 -1.74
N LEU A 15 -6.79 5.67 -0.92
CA LEU A 15 -6.37 4.29 -1.17
C LEU A 15 -7.57 3.35 -1.20
N GLU A 16 -8.49 3.47 -0.24
CA GLU A 16 -9.68 2.62 -0.21
C GLU A 16 -10.52 2.76 -1.49
N GLU A 17 -10.78 3.98 -1.94
CA GLU A 17 -11.58 4.25 -3.13
C GLU A 17 -10.97 3.69 -4.41
N VAL A 18 -9.64 3.69 -4.53
CA VAL A 18 -8.95 3.12 -5.70
C VAL A 18 -9.21 1.62 -5.85
N PHE A 19 -9.26 0.90 -4.72
CA PHE A 19 -9.41 -0.56 -4.70
C PHE A 19 -10.86 -1.03 -4.51
N ARG A 20 -11.73 -0.21 -3.91
CA ARG A 20 -13.11 -0.58 -3.65
C ARG A 20 -13.85 -0.90 -4.97
N GLY A 21 -14.49 -2.06 -5.02
CA GLY A 21 -15.27 -2.51 -6.18
C GLY A 21 -14.46 -2.97 -7.39
N ARG A 22 -13.12 -3.04 -7.31
CA ARG A 22 -12.29 -3.57 -8.40
C ARG A 22 -12.44 -5.07 -8.55
N ARG A 23 -12.36 -5.55 -9.80
CA ARG A 23 -12.48 -6.98 -10.10
C ARG A 23 -11.36 -7.77 -9.43
N GLY A 24 -11.74 -8.84 -8.73
CA GLY A 24 -10.78 -9.70 -8.04
C GLY A 24 -10.44 -9.27 -6.62
N ILE A 25 -10.85 -8.08 -6.19
CA ILE A 25 -10.73 -7.63 -4.81
C ILE A 25 -11.93 -8.14 -4.01
N VAL A 26 -11.64 -8.82 -2.90
CA VAL A 26 -12.64 -9.43 -2.01
C VAL A 26 -13.04 -8.45 -0.93
N SER A 27 -12.05 -7.80 -0.31
CA SER A 27 -12.29 -6.77 0.71
C SER A 27 -11.12 -5.80 0.79
N VAL A 28 -11.42 -4.57 1.18
CA VAL A 28 -10.45 -3.52 1.47
C VAL A 28 -10.75 -3.00 2.87
N ARG A 29 -9.73 -2.85 3.71
CA ARG A 29 -9.88 -2.35 5.08
C ARG A 29 -8.82 -1.29 5.34
N THR A 30 -9.24 -0.10 5.76
CA THR A 30 -8.35 0.98 6.19
C THR A 30 -7.79 0.69 7.59
N GLY A 31 -6.55 1.12 7.85
CA GLY A 31 -5.96 0.97 9.16
C GLY A 31 -4.49 1.35 9.23
N TYR A 32 -3.86 0.96 10.33
CA TYR A 32 -2.45 1.19 10.59
C TYR A 32 -1.65 -0.09 10.41
N ILE A 33 -0.72 -0.09 9.47
CA ILE A 33 0.16 -1.21 9.16
C ILE A 33 1.38 -1.13 10.09
N ASN A 34 1.74 -2.24 10.73
CA ASN A 34 2.87 -2.35 11.68
C ASN A 34 2.81 -1.41 12.90
N ALA A 35 1.64 -0.88 13.26
CA ALA A 35 1.48 -0.15 14.52
C ALA A 35 1.44 -1.11 15.71
N ALA A 36 1.95 -0.67 16.87
CA ALA A 36 1.85 -1.44 18.11
C ALA A 36 0.37 -1.72 18.47
N PRO A 37 0.05 -2.90 19.04
CA PRO A 37 -1.31 -3.17 19.50
C PRO A 37 -1.76 -2.10 20.50
N GLN A 38 -3.00 -1.62 20.38
CA GLN A 38 -3.60 -0.55 21.20
C GLN A 38 -3.03 0.86 21.03
N THR A 39 -2.31 1.14 19.93
CA THR A 39 -1.89 2.52 19.61
C THR A 39 -3.11 3.44 19.52
N ALA A 40 -3.11 4.54 20.28
CA ALA A 40 -4.14 5.57 20.16
C ALA A 40 -4.04 6.23 18.78
N HIS A 41 -5.18 6.63 18.19
CA HIS A 41 -5.22 7.24 16.87
C HIS A 41 -4.23 8.42 16.75
N GLU A 42 -4.06 9.21 17.81
CA GLU A 42 -3.12 10.33 17.88
C GLU A 42 -1.65 9.90 17.79
N ASP A 43 -1.26 8.82 18.47
CA ASP A 43 0.10 8.24 18.41
C ASP A 43 0.39 7.60 17.04
N ALA A 44 -0.65 7.11 16.38
CA ALA A 44 -0.57 6.54 15.04
C ALA A 44 -0.45 7.61 13.95
N LEU A 45 -1.02 8.80 14.15
CA LEU A 45 -0.88 9.95 13.24
C LEU A 45 0.49 10.66 13.37
N THR A 46 1.06 10.68 14.57
CA THR A 46 2.38 11.29 14.81
C THR A 46 3.54 10.42 14.32
N GLY A 47 3.28 9.13 14.05
CA GLY A 47 4.31 8.15 13.66
C GLY A 47 5.15 7.63 14.84
N ALA A 48 4.83 8.04 16.08
CA ALA A 48 5.52 7.60 17.29
C ALA A 48 5.43 6.07 17.51
N SER A 49 4.37 5.45 16.99
CA SER A 49 4.15 4.01 17.03
C SER A 49 4.90 3.21 15.96
N GLY A 50 5.63 3.88 15.05
CA GLY A 50 6.34 3.24 13.94
C GLY A 50 5.43 2.65 12.84
N GLY A 51 4.11 2.81 12.97
CA GLY A 51 3.13 2.35 12.01
C GLY A 51 3.01 3.24 10.77
N ARG A 52 2.40 2.69 9.71
CA ARG A 52 2.05 3.43 8.49
C ARG A 52 0.54 3.45 8.29
N VAL A 53 0.00 4.55 7.78
CA VAL A 53 -1.39 4.62 7.34
C VAL A 53 -1.52 3.91 5.99
N GLY A 54 -2.51 3.05 5.86
CA GLY A 54 -2.72 2.32 4.62
C GLY A 54 -3.99 1.48 4.59
N VAL A 55 -4.02 0.57 3.63
CA VAL A 55 -5.14 -0.35 3.41
C VAL A 55 -4.64 -1.79 3.36
N GLU A 56 -5.38 -2.69 3.99
CA GLU A 56 -5.29 -4.14 3.81
C GLU A 56 -6.23 -4.54 2.67
N ILE A 57 -5.70 -5.24 1.67
CA ILE A 57 -6.44 -5.70 0.50
C ILE A 57 -6.42 -7.22 0.51
N VAL A 58 -7.60 -7.82 0.54
CA VAL A 58 -7.81 -9.25 0.32
C VAL A 58 -8.25 -9.44 -1.12
N TYR A 59 -7.56 -10.29 -1.88
CA TYR A 59 -7.83 -10.48 -3.29
C TYR A 59 -7.77 -11.96 -3.72
N ASP A 60 -8.41 -12.25 -4.85
CA ASP A 60 -8.37 -13.55 -5.51
C ASP A 60 -7.28 -13.55 -6.59
N PRO A 61 -6.17 -14.29 -6.40
CA PRO A 61 -5.05 -14.34 -7.34
C PRO A 61 -5.44 -14.94 -8.71
N LYS A 62 -6.60 -15.58 -8.83
CA LYS A 62 -7.13 -16.04 -10.13
C LYS A 62 -7.78 -14.94 -10.95
N LYS A 63 -8.11 -13.81 -10.34
CA LYS A 63 -8.85 -12.69 -10.96
C LYS A 63 -8.03 -11.42 -11.08
N THR A 64 -7.10 -11.19 -10.14
CA THR A 64 -6.15 -10.08 -10.15
C THR A 64 -4.80 -10.56 -9.65
N ASP A 65 -3.73 -9.96 -10.14
CA ASP A 65 -2.36 -10.24 -9.69
C ASP A 65 -1.76 -9.01 -9.00
N ILE A 66 -0.56 -9.19 -8.43
CA ILE A 66 0.14 -8.15 -7.67
C ILE A 66 0.52 -6.98 -8.58
N SER A 67 0.92 -7.22 -9.82
CA SER A 67 1.33 -6.15 -10.73
C SER A 67 0.15 -5.21 -11.00
N GLN A 68 -1.05 -5.74 -11.18
CA GLN A 68 -2.27 -4.92 -11.32
C GLN A 68 -2.58 -4.12 -10.05
N LEU A 69 -2.42 -4.72 -8.87
CA LEU A 69 -2.61 -4.02 -7.60
C LEU A 69 -1.59 -2.88 -7.43
N LEU A 70 -0.34 -3.11 -7.81
CA LEU A 70 0.72 -2.12 -7.75
C LEU A 70 0.55 -1.03 -8.82
N ASP A 71 0.09 -1.36 -10.02
CA ASP A 71 -0.25 -0.37 -11.05
C ASP A 71 -1.34 0.58 -10.57
N LEU A 72 -2.41 0.04 -9.95
CA LEU A 72 -3.45 0.85 -9.33
C LEU A 72 -2.89 1.70 -8.19
N HIS A 73 -2.06 1.12 -7.33
CA HIS A 73 -1.44 1.83 -6.23
C HIS A 73 -0.60 3.01 -6.70
N PHE A 74 0.35 2.79 -7.60
CA PHE A 74 1.27 3.81 -8.09
C PHE A 74 0.64 4.77 -9.11
N SER A 75 -0.62 4.54 -9.51
CA SER A 75 -1.40 5.55 -10.24
C SER A 75 -1.80 6.74 -9.37
N VAL A 76 -1.93 6.52 -8.05
CA VAL A 76 -2.25 7.57 -7.06
C VAL A 76 -1.10 7.83 -6.11
N VAL A 77 -0.19 6.86 -5.93
CA VAL A 77 0.97 6.95 -5.05
C VAL A 77 2.25 7.26 -5.84
N THR A 78 2.87 8.40 -5.57
CA THR A 78 4.24 8.75 -5.96
C THR A 78 5.28 8.10 -5.01
N PRO A 79 6.00 7.05 -5.43
CA PRO A 79 6.91 6.28 -4.58
C PRO A 79 8.17 7.06 -4.13
N TYR A 80 8.53 8.11 -4.87
CA TYR A 80 9.73 8.89 -4.63
C TYR A 80 9.53 10.02 -3.61
N SER A 81 8.31 10.19 -3.10
CA SER A 81 8.04 11.24 -2.12
C SER A 81 8.47 10.79 -0.72
N ILE A 82 9.51 11.44 -0.19
CA ILE A 82 10.19 11.03 1.04
C ILE A 82 9.28 11.12 2.27
N ASP A 83 8.39 12.12 2.33
CA ASP A 83 7.56 12.41 3.51
C ASP A 83 6.08 12.72 3.17
N GLY A 84 5.47 11.96 2.26
CA GLY A 84 4.02 12.02 1.96
C GLY A 84 3.68 12.68 0.62
N GLN A 85 2.41 12.66 0.24
CA GLN A 85 1.96 13.00 -1.11
C GLN A 85 0.97 14.15 -1.13
N GLY A 86 1.09 15.02 -2.13
CA GLY A 86 0.24 16.19 -2.24
C GLY A 86 0.25 17.03 -0.96
N TYR A 87 -0.91 17.14 -0.31
CA TYR A 87 -1.10 17.92 0.93
C TYR A 87 -0.84 17.11 2.21
N VAL A 88 -0.81 15.77 2.15
CA VAL A 88 -0.52 14.94 3.33
C VAL A 88 0.99 14.76 3.52
N ARG A 89 1.47 15.07 4.73
CA ARG A 89 2.89 15.02 5.10
C ARG A 89 3.10 14.22 6.38
N GLY A 90 4.21 13.49 6.44
CA GLY A 90 4.65 12.74 7.63
C GLY A 90 5.07 11.30 7.33
N ALA A 91 5.89 10.74 8.22
CA ALA A 91 6.46 9.39 8.09
C ALA A 91 5.39 8.29 7.94
N VAL A 92 4.20 8.55 8.48
CA VAL A 92 3.04 7.64 8.42
C VAL A 92 2.46 7.49 7.02
N TYR A 93 2.66 8.48 6.14
CA TYR A 93 2.21 8.47 4.74
C TYR A 93 3.29 8.02 3.76
N ARG A 94 4.42 7.51 4.25
CA ARG A 94 5.48 7.01 3.38
C ARG A 94 5.00 5.78 2.62
N ALA A 95 5.27 5.76 1.31
CA ALA A 95 4.90 4.64 0.47
C ALA A 95 5.56 3.33 0.93
N GLY A 96 4.79 2.26 0.94
CA GLY A 96 5.24 0.97 1.44
C GLY A 96 4.31 -0.15 1.00
N ILE A 97 4.93 -1.27 0.60
CA ILE A 97 4.26 -2.50 0.21
C ILE A 97 4.59 -3.55 1.28
N PHE A 98 3.56 -4.18 1.83
CA PHE A 98 3.70 -5.20 2.85
C PHE A 98 2.92 -6.44 2.44
N TYR A 99 3.56 -7.60 2.50
CA TYR A 99 3.02 -8.85 2.00
C TYR A 99 3.37 -9.98 2.97
N GLU A 100 2.53 -11.01 3.02
CA GLU A 100 2.71 -12.15 3.94
C GLU A 100 3.37 -13.35 3.25
N SER A 101 3.22 -13.49 1.93
CA SER A 101 3.72 -14.65 1.17
C SER A 101 5.09 -14.36 0.56
N ALA A 102 6.08 -15.20 0.87
CA ALA A 102 7.40 -15.14 0.25
C ALA A 102 7.37 -15.39 -1.28
N GLU A 103 6.31 -16.00 -1.80
CA GLU A 103 6.12 -16.21 -3.24
C GLU A 103 5.85 -14.89 -3.98
N ASP A 104 5.37 -13.88 -3.27
CA ASP A 104 4.99 -12.58 -3.84
C ASP A 104 6.19 -11.63 -3.98
N GLU A 105 7.22 -11.82 -3.15
CA GLU A 105 8.47 -11.04 -3.13
C GLU A 105 9.14 -10.88 -4.50
N PRO A 106 9.41 -11.95 -5.29
CA PRO A 106 10.06 -11.80 -6.59
C PRO A 106 9.23 -10.97 -7.57
N GLN A 107 7.89 -11.09 -7.52
CA GLN A 107 7.01 -10.30 -8.39
C GLN A 107 7.03 -8.81 -7.99
N ILE A 108 7.02 -8.52 -6.70
CA ILE A 108 7.11 -7.15 -6.16
C ILE A 108 8.46 -6.54 -6.51
N ALA A 109 9.56 -7.27 -6.29
CA ALA A 109 10.91 -6.79 -6.58
C ALA A 109 11.11 -6.49 -8.08
N LEU A 110 10.59 -7.37 -8.95
CA LEU A 110 10.61 -7.15 -10.40
C LEU A 110 9.82 -5.89 -10.78
N TYR A 111 8.62 -5.72 -10.21
CA TYR A 111 7.80 -4.54 -10.45
C TYR A 111 8.50 -3.25 -10.00
N LEU A 112 9.09 -3.24 -8.81
CA LEU A 112 9.82 -2.07 -8.31
C LEU A 112 11.03 -1.73 -9.18
N THR A 113 11.73 -2.75 -9.69
CA THR A 113 12.84 -2.56 -10.63
C THR A 113 12.36 -1.92 -11.94
N PHE A 114 11.22 -2.40 -12.45
CA PHE A 114 10.59 -1.82 -13.64
C PHE A 114 10.16 -0.36 -13.38
N LEU A 115 9.54 -0.07 -12.25
CA LEU A 115 9.11 1.28 -11.86
C LEU A 115 10.29 2.25 -11.73
N ALA A 116 11.43 1.79 -11.19
CA ALA A 116 12.66 2.57 -11.09
C ALA A 116 13.32 2.85 -12.46
N GLY A 117 13.13 1.96 -13.44
CA GLY A 117 13.58 2.16 -14.82
C GLY A 117 12.66 3.09 -15.63
N LYS A 118 11.38 3.18 -15.26
CA LYS A 118 10.37 3.99 -15.93
C LYS A 118 10.65 5.48 -15.70
N GLY A 119 11.32 6.12 -16.66
CA GLY A 119 11.73 7.53 -16.59
C GLY A 119 13.22 7.79 -16.85
N ARG A 120 14.03 6.74 -17.08
CA ARG A 120 15.40 6.86 -17.59
C ARG A 120 15.40 6.71 -19.11
N CYS A 121 15.55 7.82 -19.81
CA CYS A 121 15.91 7.88 -21.23
C CYS A 121 17.44 7.81 -21.37
#